data_AF-A0AAI9XE90-F1
#
_entry.id   AF-A0AAI9XE90-F1
#
_cell.length_a   1.000
_cell.length_b   1.000
_cell.length_c   1.000
_cell.angle_alpha   90.00
_cell.angle_beta   90.00
_cell.angle_gamma   90.00
#
_symmetry.space_group_name_H-M   'P 1'
#
loop_
_entity.id
_entity.type
_entity.pdbx_description
1 polymer ?
#
loop_
_entity_poly.entity_id
_entity_poly.type
_entity_poly.pdbx_seq_one_letter_code
_entity_poly.pdbx_strand_id
1 'polypeptide(L)'
;MNKVALLTSSKHEPGVTIRQRSDLVAALGPTFDIAVRFQRVVAVASSLLFLYAHLLATSTLTSAVIATRLFAVHSLFAIKKTTTAFRTSMRHVWESRRIQKLRKKVFMEFATTILGPGGNMLIVMVFWPGWLFILGIALTLRTLSG
;
A
#
# COMPACT_ATOMS: atom_id res chain seq x y z
N MET A 1 -16.46 78.31 -62.92
CA MET A 1 -15.61 77.12 -62.82
C MET A 1 -14.95 77.12 -61.45
N ASN A 2 -15.57 76.47 -60.45
CA ASN A 2 -15.04 76.33 -59.09
C ASN A 2 -14.96 74.83 -58.78
N LYS A 3 -13.74 74.28 -58.91
CA LYS A 3 -13.33 73.03 -58.27
C LYS A 3 -12.85 73.38 -56.85
N VAL A 4 -12.57 72.37 -56.03
CA VAL A 4 -12.14 72.44 -54.63
C VAL A 4 -13.35 72.69 -53.71
N ALA A 5 -13.77 71.78 -52.82
CA ALA A 5 -12.94 71.19 -51.79
C ALA A 5 -13.60 69.96 -51.17
N LEU A 6 -12.80 68.89 -51.09
CA LEU A 6 -12.52 68.15 -49.85
C LEU A 6 -13.77 67.54 -49.19
N LEU A 7 -14.13 66.32 -49.57
CA LEU A 7 -13.76 65.13 -48.78
C LEU A 7 -13.85 65.44 -47.28
N THR A 8 -15.01 65.11 -46.73
CA THR A 8 -15.28 64.97 -45.30
C THR A 8 -14.34 63.89 -44.73
N SER A 9 -13.08 64.28 -44.53
CA SER A 9 -12.10 63.49 -43.79
C SER A 9 -12.48 63.58 -42.32
N SER A 10 -13.17 62.53 -41.87
CA SER A 10 -13.45 62.25 -40.47
C SER A 10 -12.13 62.23 -39.70
N LYS A 11 -11.75 63.37 -39.11
CA LYS A 11 -10.74 63.45 -38.05
C LYS A 11 -11.30 62.74 -36.82
N HIS A 12 -11.14 61.42 -36.76
CA HIS A 12 -11.26 60.68 -35.52
C HIS A 12 -9.99 60.98 -34.72
N GLU A 13 -10.10 61.81 -33.68
CA GLU A 13 -8.99 62.15 -32.78
C GLU A 13 -8.60 60.90 -31.97
N PRO A 14 -7.43 60.29 -32.20
CA PRO A 14 -7.01 59.11 -31.45
C PRO A 14 -6.47 59.46 -30.04
N GLY A 15 -6.48 60.73 -29.66
CA GLY A 15 -5.84 61.22 -28.42
C GLY A 15 -6.64 60.95 -27.14
N VAL A 16 -7.97 60.82 -27.22
CA VAL A 16 -8.83 60.73 -26.03
C VAL A 16 -8.77 59.33 -25.40
N THR A 17 -8.75 58.28 -26.21
CA THR A 17 -8.73 56.89 -25.73
C THR A 17 -7.37 56.49 -25.13
N ILE A 18 -6.28 57.04 -25.65
CA ILE A 18 -4.91 56.77 -25.15
C ILE A 18 -4.71 57.40 -23.77
N ARG A 19 -5.18 58.63 -23.56
CA ARG A 19 -5.05 59.33 -22.27
C ARG A 19 -5.91 58.68 -21.18
N GLN A 20 -7.14 58.29 -21.51
CA GLN A 20 -8.04 57.60 -20.57
C GLN A 20 -7.51 56.21 -20.17
N ARG A 21 -6.86 55.50 -21.10
CA ARG A 21 -6.18 54.24 -20.78
C ARG A 21 -5.00 54.44 -19.84
N SER A 22 -4.23 55.52 -20.00
CA SER A 22 -3.10 55.85 -19.10
C SER A 22 -3.57 56.23 -17.70
N ASP A 23 -4.67 56.97 -17.54
CA ASP A 23 -5.22 57.31 -16.21
C ASP A 23 -5.81 56.09 -15.50
N LEU A 24 -6.48 55.18 -16.23
CA LEU A 24 -6.94 53.92 -15.66
C LEU A 24 -5.77 53.01 -15.27
N VAL A 25 -4.71 52.95 -16.08
CA VAL A 25 -3.48 52.21 -15.76
C VAL A 25 -2.74 52.85 -14.58
N ALA A 26 -2.76 54.17 -14.44
CA ALA A 26 -2.17 54.87 -13.29
C ALA A 26 -2.97 54.64 -12.00
N ALA A 27 -4.30 54.59 -12.07
CA ALA A 27 -5.17 54.29 -10.94
C ALA A 27 -5.15 52.80 -10.55
N LEU A 28 -5.01 51.89 -11.53
CA LEU A 28 -4.94 50.45 -11.32
C LEU A 28 -3.52 49.95 -11.01
N GLY A 29 -2.47 50.69 -11.37
CA GLY A 29 -1.08 50.37 -11.07
C GLY A 29 -0.81 49.98 -9.60
N PRO A 30 -1.25 50.79 -8.61
CA PRO A 30 -1.06 50.43 -7.21
C PRO A 30 -1.87 49.21 -6.75
N THR A 31 -3.05 48.97 -7.32
CA THR A 31 -3.86 47.78 -6.99
C THR A 31 -3.27 46.51 -7.62
N PHE A 32 -2.70 46.59 -8.81
CA PHE A 32 -1.93 45.51 -9.43
C PHE A 32 -0.66 45.19 -8.65
N ASP A 33 0.09 46.18 -8.15
CA ASP A 33 1.29 45.91 -7.32
C ASP A 33 0.92 45.15 -6.04
N ILE A 34 -0.18 45.54 -5.39
CA ILE A 34 -0.72 44.84 -4.21
C ILE A 34 -1.13 43.41 -4.58
N ALA A 35 -1.88 43.22 -5.66
CA ALA A 35 -2.31 41.89 -6.12
C ALA A 35 -1.12 40.96 -6.45
N VAL A 36 -0.08 41.50 -7.10
CA VAL A 36 1.15 40.75 -7.43
C VAL A 36 1.92 40.38 -6.17
N ARG A 37 1.97 41.26 -5.16
CA ARG A 37 2.58 40.94 -3.85
C ARG A 37 1.82 39.83 -3.14
N PHE A 38 0.48 39.89 -3.11
CA PHE A 38 -0.34 38.81 -2.55
C PHE A 38 -0.15 37.50 -3.29
N GLN A 39 -0.16 37.52 -4.63
CA GLN A 39 0.08 36.33 -5.43
C GLN A 39 1.48 35.74 -5.18
N ARG A 40 2.51 36.58 -5.00
CA ARG A 40 3.86 36.13 -4.65
C ARG A 40 3.92 35.50 -3.26
N VAL A 41 3.26 36.09 -2.26
CA VAL A 41 3.22 35.54 -0.89
C VAL A 41 2.48 34.20 -0.88
N VAL A 42 1.34 34.10 -1.58
CA VAL A 42 0.58 32.85 -1.73
C VAL A 42 1.41 31.79 -2.46
N ALA A 43 2.11 32.17 -3.53
CA ALA A 43 3.00 31.25 -4.24
C ALA A 43 4.12 30.71 -3.33
N VAL A 44 4.79 31.59 -2.58
CA VAL A 44 5.84 31.17 -1.63
C VAL A 44 5.26 30.27 -0.53
N ALA A 45 4.13 30.67 0.08
CA ALA A 45 3.47 29.88 1.12
C ALA A 45 3.06 28.49 0.61
N SER A 46 2.50 28.42 -0.60
CA SER A 46 2.12 27.14 -1.23
C SER A 46 3.31 26.25 -1.51
N SER A 47 4.43 26.81 -1.99
CA SER A 47 5.65 26.05 -2.25
C SER A 47 6.28 25.49 -0.97
N LEU A 48 6.26 26.26 0.13
CA LEU A 48 6.73 25.82 1.43
C LEU A 48 5.83 24.73 2.01
N LEU A 49 4.50 24.86 1.88
CA LEU A 49 3.53 23.84 2.28
C LEU A 49 3.77 22.53 1.52
N PHE A 50 4.00 22.61 0.21
CA PHE A 50 4.26 21.43 -0.61
C PHE A 50 5.57 20.75 -0.23
N LEU A 51 6.64 21.54 0.00
CA LEU A 51 7.92 21.00 0.45
C LEU A 51 7.80 20.33 1.83
N TYR A 52 7.11 20.98 2.78
CA TYR A 52 6.91 20.43 4.12
C TYR A 52 6.06 19.16 4.10
N ALA A 53 4.97 19.15 3.32
CA ALA A 53 4.15 17.96 3.11
C ALA A 53 4.96 16.82 2.46
N HIS A 54 5.82 17.13 1.50
CA HIS A 54 6.68 16.13 0.87
C HIS A 54 7.73 15.56 1.84
N LEU A 55 8.34 16.42 2.68
CA LEU A 55 9.28 15.99 3.73
C LEU A 55 8.60 15.15 4.82
N LEU A 56 7.37 15.51 5.19
CA LEU A 56 6.56 14.71 6.12
C LEU A 56 6.15 13.36 5.50
N ALA A 57 5.72 13.33 4.24
CA ALA A 57 5.37 12.10 3.54
C ALA A 57 6.57 11.15 3.41
N THR A 58 7.75 11.68 3.07
CA THR A 58 8.97 10.89 2.95
C THR A 58 9.52 10.41 4.29
N SER A 59 9.43 11.22 5.36
CA SER A 59 9.83 10.80 6.72
C SER A 59 8.87 9.78 7.34
N THR A 60 7.57 9.94 7.13
CA THR A 60 6.57 8.94 7.55
C THR A 60 6.70 7.63 6.79
N LEU A 61 6.98 7.68 5.48
CA LEU A 61 7.22 6.48 4.69
C LEU A 61 8.49 5.74 5.13
N THR A 62 9.59 6.45 5.35
CA THR A 62 10.85 5.83 5.80
C THR A 62 10.73 5.23 7.21
N SER A 63 10.10 5.94 8.14
CA SER A 63 9.85 5.41 9.49
C SER A 63 8.91 4.20 9.48
N ALA A 64 7.86 4.20 8.66
CA ALA A 64 6.98 3.05 8.49
C ALA A 64 7.73 1.84 7.92
N VAL A 65 8.56 2.02 6.89
CA VAL A 65 9.36 0.94 6.31
C VAL A 65 10.34 0.36 7.34
N ILE A 66 11.00 1.20 8.14
CA ILE A 66 11.91 0.75 9.20
C ILE A 66 11.15 -0.06 10.26
N ALA A 67 9.99 0.43 10.72
CA ALA A 67 9.16 -0.26 11.69
C ALA A 67 8.66 -1.62 11.17
N THR A 68 8.20 -1.69 9.92
CA THR A 68 7.79 -2.95 9.28
C THR A 68 8.95 -3.93 9.17
N ARG A 69 10.15 -3.47 8.81
CA ARG A 69 11.36 -4.32 8.72
C ARG A 69 11.76 -4.87 10.09
N LEU A 70 11.78 -4.04 11.13
CA LEU A 70 12.05 -4.46 12.51
C LEU A 70 11.03 -5.48 13.00
N PHE A 71 9.74 -5.24 12.76
CA PHE A 71 8.68 -6.18 13.12
C PHE A 71 8.81 -7.51 12.37
N ALA A 72 9.11 -7.48 11.07
CA ALA A 72 9.36 -8.68 10.27
C ALA A 72 10.55 -9.49 10.81
N VAL A 73 11.67 -8.85 11.14
CA VAL A 73 12.84 -9.54 11.72
C VAL A 73 12.52 -10.12 13.10
N HIS A 74 11.83 -9.38 13.97
CA HIS A 74 11.42 -9.86 15.28
C HIS A 74 10.45 -11.05 15.19
N SER A 75 9.46 -10.99 14.30
CA SER A 75 8.51 -12.09 14.10
C SER A 75 9.20 -13.35 13.57
N LEU A 76 10.10 -13.22 12.59
CA LEU A 76 10.88 -14.35 12.07
C LEU A 76 11.79 -14.96 13.14
N PHE A 77 12.40 -14.13 13.98
CA PHE A 77 13.23 -14.60 15.08
C PHE A 77 12.41 -15.32 16.16
N ALA A 78 11.24 -14.78 16.51
CA ALA A 78 10.31 -15.41 17.44
C ALA A 78 9.84 -16.77 16.91
N ILE A 79 9.46 -16.85 15.63
CA ILE A 79 9.04 -18.11 14.97
C ILE A 79 10.19 -19.11 14.95
N LYS A 80 11.42 -18.69 14.65
CA LYS A 80 12.57 -19.59 14.68
C LYS A 80 12.82 -20.15 16.08
N LYS A 81 12.71 -19.33 17.12
CA LYS A 81 12.88 -19.79 18.51
C LYS A 81 11.74 -20.71 18.96
N THR A 82 10.50 -20.40 18.62
CA THR A 82 9.36 -21.26 19.00
C THR A 82 9.39 -22.58 18.24
N THR A 83 9.74 -22.59 16.96
CA THR A 83 9.86 -23.83 16.18
C THR A 83 11.01 -24.72 16.65
N THR A 84 12.16 -24.16 17.04
CA THR A 84 13.26 -24.94 17.60
C THR A 84 12.92 -25.48 18.99
N ALA A 85 12.31 -24.65 19.87
CA ALA A 85 11.85 -25.09 21.19
C ALA A 85 10.75 -26.16 21.09
N PHE A 86 9.84 -26.02 20.13
CA PHE A 86 8.82 -27.03 19.88
C PHE A 86 9.44 -28.32 19.35
N ARG A 87 10.40 -28.25 18.42
CA ARG A 87 11.12 -29.42 17.92
C ARG A 87 11.90 -30.14 19.01
N THR A 88 12.58 -29.42 19.89
CA THR A 88 13.32 -30.05 21.00
C THR A 88 12.36 -30.68 22.00
N SER A 89 11.29 -29.97 22.39
CA SER A 89 10.25 -30.53 23.26
C SER A 89 9.59 -31.76 22.64
N MET A 90 9.22 -31.70 21.36
CA MET A 90 8.62 -32.80 20.63
C MET A 90 9.60 -33.97 20.50
N ARG A 91 10.91 -33.72 20.34
CA ARG A 91 11.94 -34.78 20.37
C ARG A 91 12.03 -35.43 21.76
N HIS A 92 12.01 -34.65 22.84
CA HIS A 92 11.99 -35.21 24.20
C HIS A 92 10.73 -36.03 24.48
N VAL A 93 9.58 -35.54 24.02
CA VAL A 93 8.31 -36.27 24.08
C VAL A 93 8.42 -37.56 23.26
N TRP A 94 8.95 -37.49 22.04
CA TRP A 94 9.14 -38.64 21.14
C TRP A 94 10.06 -39.73 21.72
N GLU A 95 11.14 -39.34 22.39
CA GLU A 95 12.08 -40.24 23.07
C GLU A 95 11.53 -40.81 24.40
N SER A 96 10.35 -40.39 24.84
CA SER A 96 9.73 -40.92 26.06
C SER A 96 9.36 -42.40 25.90
N ARG A 97 9.69 -43.21 26.93
CA ARG A 97 9.32 -44.64 26.98
C ARG A 97 7.82 -44.90 26.81
N ARG A 98 6.96 -43.93 27.19
CA ARG A 98 5.50 -44.04 27.00
C ARG A 98 5.14 -44.01 25.52
N ILE A 99 5.71 -43.10 24.75
CA ILE A 99 5.46 -42.97 23.31
C ILE A 99 6.11 -44.11 22.53
N GLN A 100 7.26 -44.61 22.96
CA GLN A 100 7.86 -45.79 22.35
C GLN A 100 6.97 -47.06 22.52
N LYS A 101 6.35 -47.23 23.70
CA LYS A 101 5.36 -48.30 23.93
C LYS A 101 4.09 -48.09 23.11
N LEU A 102 3.59 -46.84 23.06
CA LEU A 102 2.42 -46.49 22.27
C LEU A 102 2.67 -46.75 20.78
N ARG A 103 3.86 -46.42 20.26
CA ARG A 103 4.27 -46.69 18.88
C ARG A 103 4.29 -48.18 18.60
N LYS A 104 4.87 -49.01 19.48
CA LYS A 104 4.87 -50.47 19.29
C LYS A 104 3.45 -51.04 19.32
N LYS A 105 2.58 -50.54 20.21
CA LYS A 105 1.18 -50.96 20.31
C LYS A 105 0.38 -50.54 19.07
N VAL A 106 0.52 -49.29 18.63
CA VAL A 106 -0.10 -48.80 17.39
C VAL A 106 0.41 -49.59 16.20
N PHE A 107 1.72 -49.86 16.08
CA PHE A 107 2.25 -50.65 14.97
C PHE A 107 1.74 -52.09 14.98
N MET A 108 1.58 -52.69 16.17
CA MET A 108 0.97 -54.01 16.32
C MET A 108 -0.50 -53.97 15.90
N GLU A 109 -1.29 -53.02 16.42
CA GLU A 109 -2.70 -52.84 16.07
C GLU A 109 -2.87 -52.50 14.59
N PHE A 110 -1.97 -51.71 14.00
CA PHE A 110 -1.98 -51.34 12.60
C PHE A 110 -1.60 -52.53 11.72
N ALA A 111 -0.59 -53.32 12.09
CA ALA A 111 -0.25 -54.56 11.41
C ALA A 111 -1.40 -55.57 11.50
N THR A 112 -2.03 -55.73 12.67
CA THR A 112 -3.19 -56.63 12.82
C THR A 112 -4.44 -56.10 12.13
N THR A 113 -4.61 -54.78 12.02
CA THR A 113 -5.76 -54.20 11.30
C THR A 113 -5.54 -54.28 9.80
N ILE A 114 -4.31 -54.12 9.29
CA ILE A 114 -3.98 -54.25 7.87
C ILE A 114 -3.98 -55.72 7.41
N LEU A 115 -3.41 -56.65 8.19
CA LEU A 115 -3.43 -58.08 7.86
C LEU A 115 -4.77 -58.75 8.22
N GLY A 116 -5.56 -58.15 9.10
CA GLY A 116 -6.90 -58.62 9.44
C GLY A 116 -7.98 -58.12 8.48
N PRO A 117 -9.25 -58.52 8.70
CA PRO A 117 -10.38 -58.14 7.84
C PRO A 117 -10.66 -56.63 7.75
N GLY A 118 -10.01 -55.80 8.57
CA GLY A 118 -10.10 -54.34 8.56
C GLY A 118 -9.12 -53.62 7.61
N GLY A 119 -8.19 -54.33 6.96
CA GLY A 119 -7.11 -53.70 6.19
C GLY A 119 -7.62 -53.01 4.94
N ASN A 120 -8.65 -53.60 4.34
CA ASN A 120 -9.37 -53.00 3.23
C ASN A 120 -10.09 -51.71 3.65
N MET A 121 -10.60 -51.64 4.89
CA MET A 121 -11.29 -50.46 5.43
C MET A 121 -10.31 -49.31 5.75
N LEU A 122 -9.11 -49.61 6.25
CA LEU A 122 -8.05 -48.62 6.47
C LEU A 122 -7.53 -48.03 5.16
N ILE A 123 -7.31 -48.87 4.14
CA ILE A 123 -6.90 -48.40 2.81
C ILE A 123 -7.97 -47.49 2.22
N VAL A 124 -9.25 -47.86 2.32
CA VAL A 124 -10.37 -47.03 1.85
C VAL A 124 -10.50 -45.73 2.66
N MET A 125 -10.18 -45.72 3.97
CA MET A 125 -10.27 -44.53 4.83
C MET A 125 -9.08 -43.57 4.63
N VAL A 126 -7.88 -44.08 4.35
CA VAL A 126 -6.68 -43.29 4.04
C VAL A 126 -6.73 -42.75 2.61
N PHE A 127 -7.13 -43.57 1.65
CA PHE A 127 -7.39 -43.15 0.26
C PHE A 127 -8.80 -42.58 0.07
N TRP A 128 -9.49 -42.23 1.16
CA TRP A 128 -10.80 -41.64 1.07
C TRP A 128 -10.70 -40.29 0.34
N PRO A 129 -11.45 -40.07 -0.75
CA PRO A 129 -11.32 -38.87 -1.58
C PRO A 129 -11.62 -37.56 -0.82
N GLY A 130 -12.25 -37.66 0.35
CA GLY A 130 -12.47 -36.54 1.28
C GLY A 130 -11.19 -35.84 1.75
N TRP A 131 -10.03 -36.49 1.78
CA TRP A 131 -8.77 -35.80 2.10
C TRP A 131 -8.38 -34.78 1.04
N LEU A 132 -8.64 -35.08 -0.23
CA LEU A 132 -8.43 -34.13 -1.33
C LEU A 132 -9.37 -32.93 -1.22
N PHE A 133 -10.60 -33.15 -0.74
CA PHE A 133 -11.54 -32.05 -0.44
C PHE A 133 -11.05 -31.17 0.70
N ILE A 134 -10.57 -31.76 1.81
CA ILE A 134 -10.04 -31.00 2.95
C ILE A 134 -8.78 -30.24 2.53
N LEU A 135 -7.89 -30.87 1.77
CA LEU A 135 -6.69 -30.24 1.23
C LEU A 135 -7.05 -29.09 0.27
N GLY A 136 -8.07 -29.28 -0.58
CA GLY A 136 -8.59 -28.26 -1.47
C GLY A 136 -9.13 -27.05 -0.71
N ILE A 137 -9.97 -27.28 0.32
CA ILE A 137 -10.50 -26.21 1.18
C ILE A 137 -9.38 -25.49 1.93
N ALA A 138 -8.39 -26.21 2.44
CA ALA A 138 -7.25 -25.61 3.13
C ALA A 138 -6.39 -24.75 2.17
N LEU A 139 -6.22 -25.20 0.93
CA LEU A 139 -5.50 -24.44 -0.10
C LEU A 139 -6.28 -23.19 -0.53
N THR A 140 -7.60 -23.28 -0.72
CA THR A 140 -8.42 -22.10 -1.06
C THR A 140 -8.47 -21.09 0.07
N LEU A 141 -8.56 -21.55 1.32
CA LEU A 141 -8.50 -20.67 2.49
C LEU A 141 -7.15 -19.95 2.58
N ARG A 142 -6.07 -20.67 2.27
CA ARG A 142 -4.71 -20.13 2.25
C ARG A 142 -4.51 -19.08 1.15
N THR A 143 -5.12 -19.28 -0.02
CA THR A 143 -5.07 -18.29 -1.11
C THR A 143 -5.96 -17.06 -0.86
N LEU A 144 -7.00 -17.18 -0.03
CA LEU A 144 -7.82 -16.04 0.38
C LEU A 144 -7.19 -15.21 1.52
N SER A 145 -6.29 -15.81 2.29
CA SER A 145 -5.64 -15.17 3.45
C SER A 145 -4.30 -14.48 3.13
N GLY A 146 -3.86 -14.52 1.87
CA GLY A 146 -2.63 -13.85 1.40
C GLY A 146 -2.97 -12.73 0.43
#